data_AF-A0A1Q3LGJ2-F1
#
_entry.id   AF-A0A1Q3LGJ2-F1
#
_cell.length_a   1.000
_cell.length_b   1.000
_cell.length_c   1.000
_cell.angle_alpha   90.00
_cell.angle_beta   90.00
_cell.angle_gamma   90.00
#
_symmetry.space_group_name_H-M   'P 1'
#
loop_
_entity.id
_entity.type
_entity.pdbx_description
1 polymer ?
#
loop_
_entity_poly.entity_id
_entity_poly.type
_entity_poly.pdbx_seq_one_letter_code
_entity_poly.pdbx_strand_id
1 'polypeptide(L)'
;MGKKNDQIEIEEIVDEARSNMNLRERLLGITRREKTINVYTDEETGEALGGAEDLLIPGTTFKSGDKRRWGVLGELDLLNERAERLAMQIENGEITEDDAAPEIEKIEARMPELRTEARKLLAKLNKTSFAFTLRAVPELIIKDARRQAKHNLEIKGKVPEGRLDEFNEELYNVLIASAVTSWVDNETGSTHHSLSVEDTRTFRELLPRSEFPKLVEAFDELSAQAHIARSATDDVDF
;
A
#
# COMPACT_ATOMS: atom_id res chain seq x y z
N MET A 1 43.90 48.69 -2.22
CA MET A 1 43.31 47.85 -3.29
C MET A 1 42.58 46.61 -2.75
N GLY A 2 42.15 46.54 -1.46
CA GLY A 2 41.52 45.32 -0.90
C GLY A 2 39.98 45.26 -0.97
N LYS A 3 39.27 46.39 -1.00
CA LYS A 3 37.80 46.40 -0.83
C LYS A 3 36.97 45.85 -2.01
N LYS A 4 37.55 45.77 -3.21
CA LYS A 4 36.84 45.29 -4.40
C LYS A 4 36.83 43.76 -4.50
N ASN A 5 37.88 43.08 -4.06
CA ASN A 5 37.93 41.62 -4.06
C ASN A 5 37.01 41.03 -2.99
N ASP A 6 37.00 41.61 -1.78
CA ASP A 6 36.13 41.15 -0.70
C ASP A 6 34.63 41.29 -1.05
N GLN A 7 34.24 42.31 -1.82
CA GLN A 7 32.86 42.46 -2.29
C GLN A 7 32.46 41.43 -3.34
N ILE A 8 33.37 41.08 -4.25
CA ILE A 8 33.14 40.07 -5.30
C ILE A 8 33.02 38.68 -4.68
N GLU A 9 33.90 38.33 -3.73
CA GLU A 9 33.82 37.04 -3.01
C GLU A 9 32.53 36.92 -2.17
N ILE A 10 32.08 38.00 -1.53
CA ILE A 10 30.81 38.00 -0.78
C ILE A 10 29.61 37.90 -1.72
N GLU A 11 29.62 38.56 -2.88
CA GLU A 11 28.56 38.45 -3.88
C GLU A 11 28.47 37.03 -4.47
N GLU A 12 29.61 36.41 -4.80
CA GLU A 12 29.65 35.02 -5.30
C GLU A 12 29.13 34.02 -4.26
N ILE A 13 29.50 34.15 -2.98
CA ILE A 13 28.99 33.28 -1.89
C ILE A 13 27.48 33.46 -1.69
N VAL A 14 26.98 34.70 -1.79
CA VAL A 14 25.55 35.01 -1.65
C VAL A 14 24.75 34.47 -2.83
N ASP A 15 25.27 34.55 -4.05
CA ASP A 15 24.62 34.00 -5.24
C ASP A 15 24.64 32.47 -5.27
N GLU A 16 25.72 31.83 -4.80
CA GLU A 16 25.80 30.38 -4.64
C GLU A 16 24.80 29.88 -3.58
N ALA A 17 24.68 30.59 -2.44
CA ALA A 17 23.68 30.30 -1.41
C ALA A 17 22.23 30.51 -1.90
N ARG A 18 21.97 31.55 -2.70
CA ARG A 18 20.67 31.78 -3.34
C ARG A 18 20.33 30.70 -4.37
N SER A 19 21.29 30.26 -5.17
CA SER A 19 21.10 29.18 -6.14
C SER A 19 20.75 27.85 -5.46
N ASN A 20 21.38 27.55 -4.33
CA ASN A 20 21.08 26.38 -3.51
C ASN A 20 19.73 26.45 -2.80
N MET A 21 19.29 27.64 -2.35
CA MET A 21 17.92 27.84 -1.84
C MET A 21 16.88 27.63 -2.94
N ASN A 22 17.13 28.11 -4.15
CA ASN A 22 16.23 27.99 -5.29
C ASN A 22 16.07 26.52 -5.73
N LEU A 23 17.14 25.71 -5.67
CA LEU A 23 17.06 24.27 -5.92
C LEU A 23 16.20 23.56 -4.85
N ARG A 24 16.42 23.85 -3.56
CA ARG A 24 15.66 23.24 -2.47
C ARG A 24 14.18 23.59 -2.54
N GLU A 25 13.83 24.86 -2.77
CA GLU A 25 12.43 25.30 -2.92
C GLU A 25 11.78 24.68 -4.15
N ARG A 26 12.48 24.64 -5.28
CA ARG A 26 12.01 23.98 -6.52
C ARG A 26 11.79 22.49 -6.34
N LEU A 27 12.65 21.79 -5.59
CA LEU A 27 12.51 20.37 -5.29
C LEU A 27 11.47 20.07 -4.20
N LEU A 28 11.22 21.00 -3.27
CA LEU A 28 10.13 20.90 -2.28
C LEU A 28 8.75 21.09 -2.90
N GLY A 29 8.65 21.84 -4.01
CA GLY A 29 7.43 22.00 -4.80
C GLY A 29 7.08 20.78 -5.66
N ILE A 30 7.95 19.78 -5.77
CA ILE A 30 7.67 18.53 -6.49
C ILE A 30 6.89 17.61 -5.56
N THR A 31 5.67 17.26 -5.94
CA THR A 31 4.86 16.27 -5.23
C THR A 31 5.61 14.94 -5.24
N ARG A 32 6.17 14.56 -4.10
CA ARG A 32 6.76 13.22 -3.95
C ARG A 32 5.61 12.22 -3.98
N ARG A 33 5.76 11.17 -4.76
CA ARG A 33 4.77 10.08 -4.79
C ARG A 33 4.83 9.35 -3.46
N GLU A 34 3.83 9.63 -2.64
CA GLU A 34 3.64 9.03 -1.33
C GLU A 34 2.32 8.27 -1.32
N LYS A 35 2.30 7.15 -0.60
CA LYS A 35 1.10 6.34 -0.38
C LYS A 35 0.98 6.07 1.11
N THR A 36 -0.17 6.41 1.68
CA THR A 36 -0.50 6.04 3.05
C THR A 36 -1.34 4.78 3.05
N ILE A 37 -0.98 3.80 3.87
CA ILE A 37 -1.71 2.55 4.04
C ILE A 37 -1.92 2.23 5.52
N ASN A 38 -3.10 1.73 5.84
CA ASN A 38 -3.40 1.23 7.18
C ASN A 38 -3.17 -0.27 7.20
N VAL A 39 -2.42 -0.74 8.21
CA VAL A 39 -2.33 -2.16 8.56
C VAL A 39 -2.98 -2.38 9.90
N TYR A 40 -3.75 -3.47 9.98
CA TYR A 40 -4.58 -3.77 11.12
C TYR A 40 -3.89 -4.76 12.06
N THR A 41 -4.24 -4.70 13.35
CA THR A 41 -3.69 -5.60 14.38
C THR A 41 -4.75 -6.60 14.89
N ASP A 42 -6.03 -6.21 14.87
CA ASP A 42 -7.15 -7.02 15.32
C ASP A 42 -7.62 -7.99 14.22
N GLU A 43 -7.00 -9.18 14.20
CA GLU A 43 -7.28 -10.25 13.22
C GLU A 43 -8.75 -10.69 13.27
N GLU A 44 -9.33 -10.87 14.46
CA GLU A 44 -10.72 -11.29 14.64
C GLU A 44 -11.72 -10.32 14.00
N THR A 45 -11.50 -9.01 14.20
CA THR A 45 -12.35 -7.98 13.59
C THR A 45 -12.11 -7.89 12.09
N GLY A 46 -10.88 -8.13 11.63
CA GLY A 46 -10.55 -8.20 10.20
C GLY A 46 -11.26 -9.36 9.50
N GLU A 47 -11.25 -10.54 10.11
CA GLU A 47 -11.97 -11.71 9.62
C GLU A 47 -13.49 -11.51 9.62
N ALA A 48 -14.04 -10.90 10.68
CA ALA A 48 -15.46 -10.59 10.77
C ALA A 48 -15.90 -9.57 9.71
N LEU A 49 -15.09 -8.54 9.45
CA LEU A 49 -15.35 -7.59 8.36
C LEU A 49 -15.35 -8.32 7.01
N GLY A 50 -14.35 -9.19 6.81
CA GLY A 50 -14.27 -10.11 5.69
C GLY A 50 -13.99 -9.46 4.35
N GLY A 51 -14.43 -10.10 3.26
CA GLY A 51 -14.10 -9.67 1.90
C GLY A 51 -14.74 -10.53 0.81
N ALA A 52 -14.44 -10.14 -0.44
CA ALA A 52 -14.81 -10.86 -1.65
C ALA A 52 -13.62 -10.84 -2.62
N GLU A 53 -13.16 -12.02 -3.03
CA GLU A 53 -12.02 -12.18 -3.93
C GLU A 53 -12.34 -13.16 -5.06
N ASP A 54 -11.97 -12.80 -6.29
CA ASP A 54 -12.08 -13.70 -7.44
C ASP A 54 -11.08 -14.85 -7.28
N LEU A 55 -11.57 -16.09 -7.37
CA LEU A 55 -10.73 -17.27 -7.34
C LEU A 55 -10.01 -17.44 -8.67
N LEU A 56 -8.72 -17.74 -8.62
CA LEU A 56 -7.92 -18.07 -9.79
C LEU A 56 -8.08 -19.55 -10.14
N ILE A 57 -8.02 -19.87 -11.44
CA ILE A 57 -7.94 -21.26 -11.91
C ILE A 57 -6.57 -21.81 -11.47
N PRO A 58 -6.52 -22.96 -10.76
CA PRO A 58 -5.28 -23.51 -10.24
C PRO A 58 -4.17 -23.62 -11.30
N GLY A 59 -2.99 -23.09 -10.99
CA GLY A 59 -1.84 -23.10 -11.91
C GLY A 59 -1.87 -22.05 -13.01
N THR A 60 -2.80 -21.09 -12.96
CA THR A 60 -2.89 -20.00 -13.95
C THR A 60 -3.09 -18.64 -13.28
N THR A 61 -2.96 -17.57 -14.06
CA THR A 61 -3.33 -16.20 -13.66
C THR A 61 -4.75 -15.82 -14.06
N PHE A 62 -5.53 -16.76 -14.63
CA PHE A 62 -6.89 -16.50 -15.09
C PHE A 62 -7.90 -16.66 -13.96
N LYS A 63 -8.90 -15.77 -13.93
CA LYS A 63 -10.03 -15.85 -12.98
C LYS A 63 -10.96 -16.99 -13.39
N SER A 64 -11.37 -17.79 -12.40
CA SER A 64 -12.30 -18.91 -12.59
C SER A 64 -13.75 -18.46 -12.80
N GLY A 65 -14.08 -17.23 -12.39
CA GLY A 65 -15.45 -16.72 -12.32
C GLY A 65 -16.11 -16.99 -10.97
N ASP A 66 -15.58 -17.91 -10.16
CA ASP A 66 -16.01 -18.10 -8.78
C ASP A 66 -15.39 -17.03 -7.87
N LYS A 67 -16.14 -16.60 -6.85
CA LYS A 67 -15.65 -15.70 -5.80
C LYS A 67 -15.66 -16.37 -4.45
N ARG A 68 -14.55 -16.24 -3.71
CA ARG A 68 -14.52 -16.49 -2.28
C ARG A 68 -15.14 -15.28 -1.57
N ARG A 69 -16.21 -15.50 -0.81
CA ARG A 69 -16.89 -14.46 -0.02
C ARG A 69 -16.88 -14.87 1.45
N TRP A 70 -16.55 -13.95 2.34
CA TRP A 70 -16.57 -14.20 3.78
C TRP A 70 -16.84 -12.90 4.56
N GLY A 71 -17.28 -13.05 5.81
CA GLY A 71 -17.63 -11.93 6.68
C GLY A 71 -18.73 -11.02 6.13
N VAL A 72 -18.87 -9.85 6.74
CA VAL A 72 -19.93 -8.88 6.43
C VAL A 72 -19.81 -8.34 5.00
N LEU A 73 -18.57 -8.06 4.54
CA LEU A 73 -18.34 -7.58 3.17
C LEU A 73 -18.64 -8.65 2.11
N GLY A 74 -18.38 -9.93 2.40
CA GLY A 74 -18.74 -11.03 1.52
C GLY A 74 -20.26 -11.21 1.39
N GLU A 75 -21.01 -11.06 2.48
CA GLU A 75 -22.48 -11.06 2.45
C GLU A 75 -23.01 -9.87 1.64
N LEU A 76 -22.41 -8.69 1.78
CA LEU A 76 -22.75 -7.51 0.97
C LEU A 76 -22.49 -7.72 -0.53
N ASP A 77 -21.34 -8.29 -0.92
CA ASP A 77 -21.05 -8.59 -2.33
C ASP A 77 -22.07 -9.58 -2.91
N LEU A 78 -22.44 -10.61 -2.15
CA LEU A 78 -23.46 -11.59 -2.55
C LEU A 78 -24.83 -10.93 -2.78
N LEU A 79 -25.27 -10.06 -1.88
CA LEU A 79 -26.55 -9.35 -2.01
C LEU A 79 -26.53 -8.36 -3.17
N ASN A 80 -25.42 -7.64 -3.39
CA ASN A 80 -25.26 -6.75 -4.54
C ASN A 80 -25.38 -7.53 -5.87
N GLU A 81 -24.63 -8.63 -6.01
CA GLU A 81 -24.67 -9.45 -7.23
C GLU A 81 -26.07 -10.04 -7.46
N ARG A 82 -26.76 -10.40 -6.38
CA ARG A 82 -28.14 -10.89 -6.47
C ARG A 82 -29.12 -9.80 -6.91
N ALA A 83 -28.96 -8.58 -6.39
CA ALA A 83 -29.76 -7.43 -6.80
C ALA A 83 -29.54 -7.09 -8.29
N GLU A 84 -28.29 -7.08 -8.74
CA GLU A 84 -27.92 -6.87 -10.15
C GLU A 84 -28.53 -7.94 -11.05
N ARG A 85 -28.46 -9.21 -10.64
CA ARG A 85 -29.06 -10.32 -11.39
C ARG A 85 -30.57 -10.17 -11.49
N LEU A 86 -31.26 -9.87 -10.38
CA LEU A 86 -32.72 -9.66 -10.39
C LEU A 86 -33.11 -8.51 -11.31
N ALA A 87 -32.36 -7.40 -11.27
CA ALA A 87 -32.60 -6.26 -12.16
C ALA A 87 -32.47 -6.66 -13.65
N MET A 88 -31.44 -7.43 -14.00
CA MET A 88 -31.26 -7.94 -15.37
C MET A 88 -32.39 -8.89 -15.78
N GLN A 89 -32.87 -9.76 -14.88
CA GLN A 89 -33.96 -10.69 -15.20
C GLN A 89 -35.30 -9.96 -15.42
N ILE A 90 -35.56 -8.90 -14.67
CA ILE A 90 -36.73 -8.03 -14.88
C ILE A 90 -36.61 -7.30 -16.23
N GLU A 91 -35.43 -6.72 -16.52
CA GLU A 91 -35.18 -6.01 -17.78
C GLU A 91 -35.33 -6.93 -19.00
N ASN A 92 -34.87 -8.18 -18.89
CA ASN A 92 -35.00 -9.19 -19.95
C ASN A 92 -36.40 -9.81 -20.04
N GLY A 93 -37.31 -9.50 -19.10
CA GLY A 93 -38.66 -10.06 -19.03
C GLY A 93 -38.70 -11.53 -18.62
N GLU A 94 -37.65 -12.06 -17.97
CA GLU A 94 -37.60 -13.43 -17.46
C GLU A 94 -38.48 -13.61 -16.22
N ILE A 95 -38.58 -12.56 -15.39
CA ILE A 95 -39.43 -12.50 -14.20
C ILE A 95 -40.15 -11.15 -14.16
N THR A 96 -41.29 -11.08 -13.48
CA THR A 96 -41.99 -9.81 -13.27
C THR A 96 -41.49 -9.10 -12.02
N GLU A 97 -41.72 -7.78 -11.93
CA GLU A 97 -41.43 -7.01 -10.71
C GLU A 97 -42.17 -7.55 -9.50
N ASP A 98 -43.43 -7.97 -9.66
CA ASP A 98 -44.24 -8.54 -8.58
C ASP A 98 -43.66 -9.86 -8.06
N ASP A 99 -43.12 -10.70 -8.95
CA ASP A 99 -42.46 -11.96 -8.57
C ASP A 99 -41.12 -11.71 -7.85
N ALA A 100 -40.41 -10.64 -8.21
CA ALA A 100 -39.12 -10.28 -7.63
C ALA A 100 -39.23 -9.47 -6.33
N ALA A 101 -40.35 -8.77 -6.13
CA ALA A 101 -40.64 -7.89 -5.00
C ALA A 101 -40.27 -8.46 -3.61
N PRO A 102 -40.65 -9.71 -3.23
CA PRO A 102 -40.32 -10.22 -1.91
C PRO A 102 -38.82 -10.43 -1.68
N GLU A 103 -38.05 -10.67 -2.74
CA GLU A 103 -36.61 -10.83 -2.62
C GLU A 103 -35.88 -9.49 -2.64
N ILE A 104 -36.37 -8.53 -3.45
CA ILE A 104 -35.91 -7.14 -3.42
C ILE A 104 -36.10 -6.54 -2.03
N GLU A 105 -37.27 -6.71 -1.42
CA GLU A 105 -37.57 -6.19 -0.07
C GLU A 105 -36.60 -6.75 0.98
N LYS A 106 -36.29 -8.05 0.93
CA LYS A 106 -35.29 -8.65 1.83
C LYS A 106 -33.90 -8.07 1.63
N ILE A 107 -33.47 -7.87 0.37
CA ILE A 107 -32.18 -7.29 0.04
C ILE A 107 -32.11 -5.84 0.56
N GLU A 108 -33.13 -5.04 0.29
CA GLU A 108 -33.23 -3.64 0.71
C GLU A 108 -33.27 -3.49 2.23
N ALA A 109 -33.88 -4.43 2.95
CA ALA A 109 -33.86 -4.46 4.42
C ALA A 109 -32.49 -4.86 4.98
N ARG A 110 -31.83 -5.87 4.39
CA ARG A 110 -30.59 -6.46 4.93
C ARG A 110 -29.34 -5.64 4.63
N MET A 111 -29.24 -5.04 3.44
CA MET A 111 -28.05 -4.30 3.03
C MET A 111 -27.69 -3.11 3.95
N PRO A 112 -28.63 -2.28 4.42
CA PRO A 112 -28.32 -1.19 5.35
C PRO A 112 -27.79 -1.68 6.70
N GLU A 113 -28.29 -2.82 7.20
CA GLU A 113 -27.83 -3.44 8.45
C GLU A 113 -26.37 -3.85 8.31
N LEU A 114 -26.04 -4.62 7.27
CA LEU A 114 -24.68 -5.06 6.98
C LEU A 114 -23.73 -3.89 6.72
N ARG A 115 -24.16 -2.85 5.99
CA ARG A 115 -23.36 -1.63 5.80
C ARG A 115 -23.07 -0.93 7.13
N THR A 116 -24.02 -0.94 8.05
CA THR A 116 -23.84 -0.36 9.39
C THR A 116 -22.87 -1.20 10.22
N GLU A 117 -22.98 -2.52 10.16
CA GLU A 117 -22.07 -3.44 10.82
C GLU A 117 -20.65 -3.32 10.28
N ALA A 118 -20.47 -3.33 8.95
CA ALA A 118 -19.17 -3.14 8.29
C ALA A 118 -18.51 -1.82 8.71
N ARG A 119 -19.28 -0.72 8.79
CA ARG A 119 -18.77 0.57 9.28
C ARG A 119 -18.30 0.51 10.72
N LYS A 120 -19.02 -0.20 11.60
CA LYS A 120 -18.63 -0.37 13.00
C LYS A 120 -17.35 -1.19 13.13
N LEU A 121 -17.24 -2.29 12.39
CA LEU A 121 -16.04 -3.13 12.37
C LEU A 121 -14.84 -2.35 11.82
N LEU A 122 -15.01 -1.63 10.70
CA LEU A 122 -13.96 -0.79 10.14
C LEU A 122 -13.52 0.32 11.10
N ALA A 123 -14.46 0.96 11.81
CA ALA A 123 -14.13 1.96 12.82
C ALA A 123 -13.36 1.36 14.00
N LYS A 124 -13.64 0.11 14.38
CA LYS A 124 -12.88 -0.63 15.40
C LYS A 124 -11.46 -0.94 14.91
N LEU A 125 -11.31 -1.42 13.68
CA LEU A 125 -10.02 -1.69 13.05
C LEU A 125 -9.16 -0.44 12.93
N ASN A 126 -9.73 0.68 12.49
CA ASN A 126 -8.99 1.95 12.35
C ASN A 126 -8.47 2.52 13.68
N LYS A 127 -9.08 2.16 14.82
CA LYS A 127 -8.62 2.57 16.15
C LYS A 127 -7.37 1.82 16.62
N THR A 128 -7.12 0.63 16.09
CA THR A 128 -6.03 -0.26 16.50
C THR A 128 -5.00 -0.45 15.37
N SER A 129 -5.10 0.34 14.31
CA SER A 129 -4.25 0.23 13.12
C SER A 129 -2.99 1.08 13.24
N PHE A 130 -1.97 0.68 12.49
CA PHE A 130 -0.85 1.55 12.17
C PHE A 130 -1.02 2.14 10.77
N ALA A 131 -0.91 3.47 10.65
CA ALA A 131 -0.96 4.18 9.38
C ALA A 131 0.47 4.48 8.91
N PHE A 132 0.96 3.76 7.90
CA PHE A 132 2.28 3.95 7.32
C PHE A 132 2.23 4.85 6.10
N THR A 133 3.10 5.85 6.02
CA THR A 133 3.35 6.64 4.81
C THR A 133 4.63 6.14 4.16
N LEU A 134 4.51 5.66 2.93
CA LEU A 134 5.61 5.16 2.12
C LEU A 134 5.91 6.11 0.96
N ARG A 135 7.16 6.15 0.53
CA ARG A 135 7.59 6.82 -0.70
C ARG A 135 8.28 5.82 -1.64
N ALA A 136 8.28 6.14 -2.93
CA ALA A 136 9.08 5.41 -3.90
C ALA A 136 10.59 5.51 -3.56
N VAL A 137 11.29 4.39 -3.71
CA VAL A 137 12.72 4.27 -3.36
C VAL A 137 13.57 4.27 -4.64
N PRO A 138 14.61 5.12 -4.73
CA PRO A 138 15.52 5.12 -5.88
C PRO A 138 16.32 3.81 -6.02
N GLU A 139 16.70 3.47 -7.26
CA GLU A 139 17.47 2.26 -7.59
C GLU A 139 18.79 2.14 -6.81
N LEU A 140 19.43 3.27 -6.47
CA LEU A 140 20.63 3.27 -5.63
C LEU A 140 20.35 2.70 -4.23
N ILE A 141 19.25 3.11 -3.62
CA ILE A 141 18.83 2.60 -2.31
C ILE A 141 18.41 1.13 -2.41
N ILE A 142 17.77 0.71 -3.52
CA ILE A 142 17.46 -0.72 -3.74
C ILE A 142 18.75 -1.57 -3.78
N LYS A 143 19.78 -1.09 -4.47
CA LYS A 143 21.10 -1.76 -4.51
C LYS A 143 21.76 -1.82 -3.14
N ASP A 144 21.69 -0.74 -2.37
CA ASP A 144 22.24 -0.70 -1.02
C ASP A 144 21.44 -1.58 -0.05
N ALA A 145 20.11 -1.64 -0.18
CA ALA A 145 19.26 -2.56 0.58
C ALA A 145 19.63 -4.03 0.32
N ARG A 146 19.91 -4.41 -0.93
CA ARG A 146 20.43 -5.75 -1.27
C ARG A 146 21.77 -6.05 -0.61
N ARG A 147 22.66 -5.07 -0.51
CA ARG A 147 23.96 -5.23 0.18
C ARG A 147 23.74 -5.37 1.68
N GLN A 148 22.87 -4.55 2.26
CA GLN A 148 22.55 -4.58 3.68
C GLN A 148 21.88 -5.90 4.08
N ALA A 149 20.94 -6.42 3.28
CA ALA A 149 20.30 -7.71 3.53
C ALA A 149 21.32 -8.86 3.51
N LYS A 150 22.24 -8.88 2.53
CA LYS A 150 23.34 -9.85 2.53
C LYS A 150 24.23 -9.73 3.76
N HIS A 151 24.54 -8.50 4.17
CA HIS A 151 25.35 -8.25 5.36
C HIS A 151 24.65 -8.76 6.62
N ASN A 152 23.36 -8.46 6.80
CA ASN A 152 22.54 -8.89 7.94
C ASN A 152 22.43 -10.42 8.04
N LEU A 153 22.45 -11.12 6.90
CA LEU A 153 22.39 -12.59 6.82
C LEU A 153 23.77 -13.27 6.70
N GLU A 154 24.85 -12.49 6.84
CA GLU A 154 26.24 -12.94 6.73
C GLU A 154 26.58 -13.65 5.40
N ILE A 155 25.87 -13.30 4.32
CA ILE A 155 26.06 -13.88 2.98
C ILE A 155 27.19 -13.16 2.25
N LYS A 156 28.27 -13.91 1.95
CA LYS A 156 29.38 -13.42 1.12
C LYS A 156 29.17 -13.80 -0.35
N GLY A 157 29.05 -12.81 -1.23
CA GLY A 157 28.98 -13.02 -2.68
C GLY A 157 27.57 -13.29 -3.22
N LYS A 158 27.41 -14.34 -4.03
CA LYS A 158 26.10 -14.74 -4.61
C LYS A 158 25.23 -15.37 -3.53
N VAL A 159 23.92 -15.08 -3.55
CA VAL A 159 22.96 -15.70 -2.63
C VAL A 159 22.85 -17.20 -2.94
N PRO A 160 23.08 -18.09 -1.96
CA PRO A 160 22.88 -19.53 -2.15
C PRO A 160 21.42 -19.85 -2.45
N GLU A 161 21.14 -20.81 -3.34
CA GLU A 161 19.77 -21.16 -3.75
C GLU A 161 18.88 -21.56 -2.55
N GLY A 162 19.41 -22.33 -1.60
CA GLY A 162 18.67 -22.73 -0.39
C GLY A 162 18.42 -21.62 0.64
N ARG A 163 18.90 -20.39 0.39
CA ARG A 163 18.68 -19.21 1.26
C ARG A 163 17.99 -18.06 0.52
N LEU A 164 17.41 -18.33 -0.65
CA LEU A 164 16.74 -17.29 -1.45
C LEU A 164 15.54 -16.68 -0.71
N ASP A 165 14.72 -17.50 -0.08
CA ASP A 165 13.54 -17.03 0.65
C ASP A 165 13.94 -16.15 1.83
N GLU A 166 14.86 -16.62 2.67
CA GLU A 166 15.43 -15.86 3.80
C GLU A 166 16.04 -14.52 3.33
N PHE A 167 16.75 -14.52 2.21
CA PHE A 167 17.31 -13.31 1.62
C PHE A 167 16.23 -12.34 1.12
N ASN A 168 15.20 -12.84 0.43
CA ASN A 168 14.12 -12.00 -0.09
C ASN A 168 13.32 -11.38 1.06
N GLU A 169 13.02 -12.16 2.09
CA GLU A 169 12.38 -11.70 3.29
C GLU A 169 13.14 -10.56 3.97
N GLU A 170 14.44 -10.74 4.19
CA GLU A 170 15.28 -9.71 4.80
C GLU A 170 15.44 -8.49 3.87
N LEU A 171 15.52 -8.71 2.56
CA LEU A 171 15.55 -7.63 1.58
C LEU A 171 14.29 -6.76 1.69
N TYR A 172 13.10 -7.36 1.77
CA TYR A 172 11.86 -6.61 1.93
C TYR A 172 11.82 -5.86 3.27
N ASN A 173 12.33 -6.42 4.37
CA ASN A 173 12.45 -5.69 5.64
C ASN A 173 13.27 -4.41 5.47
N VAL A 174 14.41 -4.49 4.80
CA VAL A 174 15.28 -3.32 4.57
C VAL A 174 14.64 -2.31 3.60
N LEU A 175 13.96 -2.79 2.56
CA LEU A 175 13.28 -1.93 1.58
C LEU A 175 12.12 -1.16 2.22
N ILE A 176 11.28 -1.82 3.01
CA ILE A 176 10.16 -1.19 3.72
C ILE A 176 10.67 -0.15 4.72
N ALA A 177 11.68 -0.50 5.53
CA ALA A 177 12.33 0.46 6.44
C ALA A 177 12.86 1.71 5.71
N SER A 178 13.37 1.54 4.48
CA SER A 178 13.88 2.64 3.64
C SER A 178 12.77 3.46 2.97
N ALA A 179 11.60 2.85 2.74
CA ALA A 179 10.45 3.44 2.07
C ALA A 179 9.56 4.22 3.04
N VAL A 180 9.42 3.78 4.30
CA VAL A 180 8.58 4.43 5.30
C VAL A 180 9.17 5.79 5.70
N THR A 181 8.42 6.86 5.42
CA THR A 181 8.78 8.23 5.80
C THR A 181 8.18 8.65 7.13
N SER A 182 7.06 8.05 7.50
CA SER A 182 6.43 8.23 8.81
C SER A 182 5.42 7.13 9.05
N TRP A 183 5.09 6.88 10.32
CA TRP A 183 3.95 6.07 10.67
C TRP A 183 3.27 6.57 11.94
N VAL A 184 1.97 6.32 12.04
CA VAL A 184 1.13 6.71 13.17
C VAL A 184 0.54 5.46 13.79
N ASP A 185 0.68 5.32 15.10
CA ASP A 185 -0.10 4.39 15.89
C ASP A 185 -1.44 5.05 16.22
N ASN A 186 -2.53 4.57 15.63
CA ASN A 186 -3.85 5.17 15.85
C ASN A 186 -4.44 4.85 17.23
N GLU A 187 -3.91 3.85 17.94
CA GLU A 187 -4.36 3.52 19.30
C GLU A 187 -3.83 4.55 20.29
N THR A 188 -2.54 4.89 20.18
CA THR A 188 -1.88 5.85 21.08
C THR A 188 -1.86 7.29 20.55
N GLY A 189 -2.07 7.48 19.24
CA GLY A 189 -1.88 8.75 18.55
C GLY A 189 -0.41 9.14 18.34
N SER A 190 0.54 8.24 18.62
CA SER A 190 1.97 8.53 18.49
C SER A 190 2.40 8.57 17.02
N THR A 191 3.21 9.57 16.66
CA THR A 191 3.76 9.72 15.31
C THR A 191 5.26 9.46 15.34
N HIS A 192 5.72 8.64 14.40
CA HIS A 192 7.11 8.26 14.21
C HIS A 192 7.57 8.68 12.82
N HIS A 193 8.81 9.15 12.69
CA HIS A 193 9.35 9.74 11.45
C HIS A 193 10.23 8.78 10.63
N SER A 194 10.31 7.52 11.05
CA SER A 194 11.05 6.47 10.36
C SER A 194 10.68 5.11 10.93
N LEU A 195 11.00 4.06 10.20
CA LEU A 195 10.89 2.69 10.67
C LEU A 195 12.27 2.03 10.64
N SER A 196 12.69 1.41 11.74
CA SER A 196 13.94 0.65 11.74
C SER A 196 13.76 -0.72 11.07
N VAL A 197 14.87 -1.34 10.64
CA VAL A 197 14.82 -2.71 10.09
C VAL A 197 14.33 -3.71 11.14
N GLU A 198 14.70 -3.50 12.41
CA GLU A 198 14.26 -4.35 13.53
C GLU A 198 12.77 -4.22 13.83
N ASP A 199 12.23 -2.99 13.80
CA ASP A 199 10.80 -2.76 13.93
C ASP A 199 10.05 -3.39 12.75
N THR A 200 10.61 -3.32 11.54
CA THR A 200 10.01 -3.94 10.35
C THR A 200 9.91 -5.45 10.50
N ARG A 201 10.94 -6.11 11.05
CA ARG A 201 10.91 -7.54 11.39
C ARG A 201 9.84 -7.83 12.45
N THR A 202 9.77 -7.01 13.49
CA THR A 202 8.75 -7.11 14.54
C THR A 202 7.34 -7.03 13.96
N PHE A 203 7.08 -6.05 13.09
CA PHE A 203 5.79 -5.93 12.40
C PHE A 203 5.49 -7.14 11.53
N ARG A 204 6.47 -7.66 10.79
CA ARG A 204 6.30 -8.86 9.97
C ARG A 204 5.91 -10.08 10.80
N GLU A 205 6.50 -10.24 11.98
CA GLU A 205 6.27 -11.39 12.86
C GLU A 205 4.96 -11.29 13.65
N LEU A 206 4.58 -10.08 14.07
CA LEU A 206 3.46 -9.87 15.00
C LEU A 206 2.17 -9.40 14.34
N LEU A 207 2.22 -8.83 13.14
CA LEU A 207 1.01 -8.46 12.43
C LEU A 207 0.26 -9.71 11.94
N PRO A 208 -1.07 -9.63 11.76
CA PRO A 208 -1.82 -10.67 11.08
C PRO A 208 -1.21 -10.96 9.70
N ARG A 209 -1.26 -12.24 9.29
CA ARG A 209 -0.50 -12.72 8.11
C ARG A 209 -0.80 -11.97 6.81
N SER A 210 -2.02 -11.43 6.67
CA SER A 210 -2.45 -10.65 5.51
C SER A 210 -1.97 -9.21 5.52
N GLU A 211 -1.52 -8.66 6.65
CA GLU A 211 -1.33 -7.22 6.81
C GLU A 211 0.07 -6.77 6.41
N PHE A 212 1.12 -7.55 6.72
CA PHE A 212 2.47 -7.21 6.26
C PHE A 212 2.60 -7.25 4.72
N PRO A 213 2.03 -8.24 4.00
CA PRO A 213 1.99 -8.22 2.53
C PRO A 213 1.40 -6.94 1.93
N LYS A 214 0.41 -6.30 2.58
CA LYS A 214 -0.13 -5.01 2.10
C LYS A 214 0.92 -3.90 2.05
N LEU A 215 1.85 -3.88 3.00
CA LEU A 215 2.97 -2.92 2.99
C LEU A 215 3.90 -3.19 1.82
N VAL A 216 4.18 -4.47 1.55
CA VAL A 216 5.01 -4.92 0.42
C VAL A 216 4.36 -4.52 -0.91
N GLU A 217 3.07 -4.81 -1.09
CA GLU A 217 2.31 -4.43 -2.28
C GLU A 217 2.27 -2.91 -2.49
N ALA A 218 2.09 -2.13 -1.41
CA ALA A 218 2.13 -0.67 -1.48
C ALA A 218 3.50 -0.15 -1.93
N PHE A 219 4.59 -0.76 -1.44
CA PHE A 219 5.95 -0.44 -1.87
C PHE A 219 6.20 -0.82 -3.33
N ASP A 220 5.78 -2.02 -3.75
CA ASP A 220 5.97 -2.51 -5.11
C ASP A 220 5.20 -1.66 -6.13
N GLU A 221 3.98 -1.22 -5.79
CA GLU A 221 3.19 -0.31 -6.63
C GLU A 221 3.90 1.04 -6.80
N LEU A 222 4.39 1.64 -5.71
CA LEU A 222 5.15 2.90 -5.77
C LEU A 222 6.42 2.75 -6.63
N SER A 223 7.11 1.62 -6.51
CA SER A 223 8.30 1.32 -7.27
C SER A 223 8.00 1.14 -8.76
N ALA A 224 6.93 0.42 -9.11
CA ALA A 224 6.47 0.25 -10.48
C ALA A 224 6.07 1.58 -11.11
N GLN A 225 5.29 2.41 -10.40
CA GLN A 225 4.92 3.74 -10.87
C GLN A 225 6.14 4.62 -11.13
N ALA A 226 7.14 4.59 -10.24
CA ALA A 226 8.38 5.34 -10.42
C ALA A 226 9.19 4.85 -11.63
N HIS A 227 9.23 3.53 -11.87
CA HIS A 227 9.87 2.96 -13.04
C HIS A 227 9.19 3.39 -14.34
N ILE A 228 7.85 3.27 -14.42
CA ILE A 228 7.06 3.71 -15.59
C ILE A 228 7.32 5.18 -15.89
N ALA A 229 7.32 6.04 -14.86
CA ALA A 229 7.56 7.46 -15.03
C ALA A 229 8.96 7.77 -15.58
N ARG A 230 9.98 7.03 -15.12
CA ARG A 230 11.35 7.15 -15.63
C ARG A 230 11.45 6.69 -17.08
N SER A 231 10.88 5.52 -17.40
CA SER A 231 10.88 5.02 -18.78
C SER A 231 10.19 6.00 -19.73
N ALA A 232 9.07 6.60 -19.31
CA ALA A 232 8.36 7.60 -20.11
C ALA A 232 9.15 8.91 -20.34
N THR A 233 10.13 9.24 -19.50
CA THR A 233 11.02 10.39 -19.71
C THR A 233 12.27 10.06 -20.51
N ASP A 234 12.70 8.80 -20.49
CA ASP A 234 13.89 8.32 -21.20
C ASP A 234 13.55 7.92 -22.67
N ASP A 235 12.32 7.41 -22.92
CA ASP A 235 11.80 7.06 -24.24
C ASP A 235 11.00 8.24 -24.83
N VAL A 236 11.70 9.23 -25.41
CA VAL A 236 11.07 10.35 -26.14
C VAL A 236 10.77 9.99 -27.62
N ASP A 237 10.94 8.72 -28.00
CA ASP A 237 10.62 8.21 -29.34
C ASP A 237 9.16 7.69 -29.41
N PHE A 238 8.20 8.59 -29.22
CA PHE A 238 6.81 8.42 -29.66
C PHE A 238 6.49 9.41 -30.78
#